data_AF-A0A6B3EXK2-F1
#
_entry.id   AF-A0A6B3EXK2-F1
#
_cell.length_a   1.000
_cell.length_b   1.000
_cell.length_c   1.000
_cell.angle_alpha   90.00
_cell.angle_beta   90.00
_cell.angle_gamma   90.00
#
_symmetry.space_group_name_H-M   'P 1'
#
loop_
_entity.id
_entity.type
_entity.pdbx_description
1 polymer ?
#
loop_
_entity_poly.entity_id
_entity_poly.type
_entity_poly.pdbx_seq_one_letter_code
_entity_poly.pdbx_strand_id
1 'polypeptide(L)'
;MTNATGATGGRRGTALWAAYGTTVLLAALLNWFSLLLLPAHAVTLVLTRAPRATALRWGAASSAAVLGTLPLILASKSQTGQVAWIPPVHRGTLLGLLLTLLAGALCAWLARPGKALAAPRRDRAALTTVAAPLLAVPQLLLLATSLAHPVYLTRYALFSYLGLALLIGAAIRGLAFRLRTPPRRLIVAVTALAFLGLLPVQLSLRAPAGRIDDVLATAETVAMVREAGDGVLYIPAARRDTALVSPTAFTGLRDLALARDPLDSGTMNGVEGTPAQIAAAMSAARRILVVSDDSAPSAHTDRDRTKWRMLRERFVRCFEVSEHGRRVTVYRPRAKRGRWQPGWSQRRPAVRDTLGRRRMACSGGAEISGLDARHEGGDRVGGDA
;
A
#
# COMPACT_ATOMS: atom_id res chain seq x y z
N MET A 1 -58.86 -3.83 -23.38
CA MET A 1 -57.62 -3.01 -23.44
C MET A 1 -56.89 -3.13 -22.10
N THR A 2 -56.14 -4.21 -21.87
CA THR A 2 -55.62 -4.57 -20.52
C THR A 2 -54.24 -5.23 -20.55
N ASN A 3 -53.38 -4.91 -21.54
CA ASN A 3 -52.04 -5.52 -21.65
C ASN A 3 -50.85 -4.55 -21.80
N ALA A 4 -51.05 -3.23 -21.78
CA ALA A 4 -49.96 -2.27 -21.98
C ALA A 4 -49.13 -1.95 -20.71
N THR A 5 -49.70 -2.14 -19.52
CA THR A 5 -49.05 -1.80 -18.23
C THR A 5 -48.09 -2.89 -17.73
N GLY A 6 -48.31 -4.16 -18.06
CA GLY A 6 -47.41 -5.27 -17.70
C GLY A 6 -46.08 -5.27 -18.49
N ALA A 7 -46.13 -4.95 -19.79
CA ALA A 7 -44.96 -4.94 -20.66
C ALA A 7 -43.96 -3.82 -20.31
N THR A 8 -44.46 -2.65 -19.89
CA THR A 8 -43.63 -1.50 -19.49
C THR A 8 -42.96 -1.71 -18.13
N GLY A 9 -43.63 -2.35 -17.18
CA GLY A 9 -43.05 -2.79 -15.90
C GLY A 9 -41.94 -3.83 -16.07
N GLY A 10 -42.14 -4.79 -16.97
CA GLY A 10 -41.12 -5.80 -17.33
C GLY A 10 -39.85 -5.18 -17.93
N ARG A 11 -40.01 -4.29 -18.92
CA ARG A 11 -38.91 -3.59 -19.62
C ARG A 11 -38.12 -2.64 -18.71
N ARG A 12 -38.80 -1.92 -17.81
CA ARG A 12 -38.12 -1.08 -16.82
C ARG A 12 -37.31 -1.92 -15.84
N GLY A 13 -37.87 -3.05 -15.39
CA GLY A 13 -37.14 -3.97 -14.52
C GLY A 13 -35.90 -4.55 -15.19
N THR A 14 -35.97 -4.99 -16.45
CA THR A 14 -34.80 -5.53 -17.16
C THR A 14 -33.73 -4.46 -17.37
N ALA A 15 -34.10 -3.24 -17.74
CA ALA A 15 -33.17 -2.13 -17.87
C ALA A 15 -32.44 -1.81 -16.56
N LEU A 16 -33.13 -1.84 -15.42
CA LEU A 16 -32.51 -1.60 -14.11
C LEU A 16 -31.50 -2.71 -13.72
N TRP A 17 -31.83 -3.98 -13.98
CA TRP A 17 -30.89 -5.07 -13.72
C TRP A 17 -29.70 -5.07 -14.66
N ALA A 18 -29.90 -4.67 -15.92
CA ALA A 18 -28.81 -4.45 -16.86
C ALA A 18 -27.89 -3.32 -16.37
N ALA A 19 -28.45 -2.16 -16.00
CA ALA A 19 -27.69 -1.05 -15.44
C ALA A 19 -26.92 -1.44 -14.17
N TYR A 20 -27.54 -2.20 -13.26
CA TYR A 20 -26.88 -2.77 -12.08
C TYR A 20 -25.70 -3.66 -12.48
N GLY A 21 -25.93 -4.66 -13.35
CA GLY A 21 -24.90 -5.60 -13.79
C GLY A 21 -23.74 -4.90 -14.50
N THR A 22 -24.03 -3.95 -15.39
CA THR A 22 -23.02 -3.12 -16.06
C THR A 22 -22.24 -2.28 -15.06
N THR A 23 -22.89 -1.69 -14.05
CA THR A 23 -22.19 -0.90 -13.03
C THR A 23 -21.24 -1.76 -12.21
N VAL A 24 -21.68 -2.97 -11.80
CA VAL A 24 -20.83 -3.93 -11.07
C VAL A 24 -19.67 -4.37 -11.94
N LEU A 25 -19.92 -4.70 -13.22
CA LEU A 25 -18.87 -5.10 -14.16
C LEU A 25 -17.83 -3.98 -14.34
N LEU A 26 -18.26 -2.74 -14.61
CA LEU A 26 -17.34 -1.60 -14.77
C LEU A 26 -16.53 -1.34 -13.49
N ALA A 27 -17.18 -1.38 -12.32
CA ALA A 27 -16.49 -1.26 -11.05
C ALA A 27 -15.45 -2.37 -10.86
N ALA A 28 -15.79 -3.60 -11.22
CA ALA A 28 -14.92 -4.76 -11.11
C ALA A 28 -13.76 -4.74 -12.12
N LEU A 29 -13.97 -4.22 -13.33
CA LEU A 29 -12.89 -4.04 -14.31
C LEU A 29 -11.88 -2.96 -13.87
N LEU A 30 -12.34 -1.92 -13.16
CA LEU A 30 -11.47 -0.89 -12.59
C LEU A 30 -10.81 -1.32 -11.27
N ASN A 31 -11.52 -2.10 -10.47
CA ASN A 31 -11.07 -2.66 -9.20
C ASN A 31 -11.83 -3.95 -8.91
N TRP A 32 -11.24 -5.10 -9.20
CA TRP A 32 -11.93 -6.39 -9.09
C TRP A 32 -12.30 -6.76 -7.64
N PHE A 33 -11.63 -6.18 -6.63
CA PHE A 33 -12.05 -6.32 -5.23
C PHE A 33 -13.43 -5.72 -4.95
N SER A 34 -13.93 -4.81 -5.82
CA SER A 34 -15.31 -4.31 -5.71
C SER A 34 -16.35 -5.41 -5.81
N LEU A 35 -16.06 -6.58 -6.40
CA LEU A 35 -16.97 -7.74 -6.40
C LEU A 35 -17.38 -8.18 -4.99
N LEU A 36 -16.64 -7.81 -3.94
CA LEU A 36 -17.04 -8.02 -2.54
C LEU A 36 -18.32 -7.23 -2.14
N LEU A 37 -18.77 -6.28 -2.97
CA LEU A 37 -20.12 -5.69 -2.85
C LEU A 37 -21.23 -6.72 -3.04
N LEU A 38 -20.99 -7.79 -3.80
CA LEU A 38 -21.99 -8.82 -4.08
C LEU A 38 -22.39 -9.57 -2.80
N PRO A 39 -21.45 -10.09 -1.98
CA PRO A 39 -21.77 -10.57 -0.63
C PRO A 39 -22.52 -9.55 0.23
N ALA A 40 -22.17 -8.26 0.18
CA ALA A 40 -22.88 -7.23 0.92
C ALA A 40 -24.36 -7.11 0.48
N HIS A 41 -24.61 -7.10 -0.84
CA HIS A 41 -25.95 -7.11 -1.40
C HIS A 41 -26.71 -8.39 -1.08
N ALA A 42 -26.05 -9.55 -1.07
CA ALA A 42 -26.66 -10.82 -0.65
C ALA A 42 -27.15 -10.74 0.80
N VAL A 43 -26.33 -10.20 1.71
CA VAL A 43 -26.73 -9.96 3.11
C VAL A 43 -27.92 -9.00 3.17
N THR A 44 -27.93 -7.92 2.39
CA THR A 44 -29.09 -7.01 2.30
C THR A 44 -30.35 -7.74 1.82
N LEU A 45 -30.28 -8.61 0.82
CA LEU A 45 -31.43 -9.38 0.34
C LEU A 45 -31.98 -10.33 1.42
N VAL A 46 -31.08 -10.95 2.20
CA VAL A 46 -31.46 -11.81 3.33
C VAL A 46 -32.13 -10.99 4.44
N LEU A 47 -31.52 -9.88 4.86
CA LEU A 47 -32.03 -9.02 5.93
C LEU A 47 -33.38 -8.38 5.55
N THR A 48 -33.60 -8.09 4.27
CA THR A 48 -34.86 -7.53 3.77
C THR A 48 -35.90 -8.60 3.41
N ARG A 49 -35.54 -9.89 3.46
CA ARG A 49 -36.36 -11.03 3.01
C ARG A 49 -36.90 -10.81 1.59
N ALA A 50 -36.00 -10.41 0.69
CA ALA A 50 -36.37 -10.08 -0.67
C ALA A 50 -37.11 -11.23 -1.39
N PRO A 51 -38.09 -10.94 -2.27
CA PRO A 51 -38.76 -11.97 -3.04
C PRO A 51 -37.80 -12.81 -3.87
N ARG A 52 -38.10 -14.11 -4.05
CA ARG A 52 -37.28 -15.04 -4.83
C ARG A 52 -36.96 -14.52 -6.23
N ALA A 53 -37.93 -13.91 -6.90
CA ALA A 53 -37.73 -13.31 -8.23
C ALA A 53 -36.64 -12.22 -8.24
N THR A 54 -36.59 -11.38 -7.19
CA THR A 54 -35.54 -10.35 -7.03
C THR A 54 -34.18 -11.00 -6.81
N ALA A 55 -34.11 -12.02 -5.94
CA ALA A 55 -32.87 -12.76 -5.68
C ALA A 55 -32.33 -13.46 -6.95
N LEU A 56 -33.20 -14.06 -7.76
CA LEU A 56 -32.81 -14.70 -9.02
C LEU A 56 -32.30 -13.69 -10.06
N ARG A 57 -32.97 -12.54 -10.22
CA ARG A 57 -32.53 -11.48 -11.15
C ARG A 57 -31.22 -10.84 -10.72
N TRP A 58 -31.05 -10.60 -9.41
CA TRP A 58 -29.78 -10.17 -8.83
C TRP A 58 -28.69 -11.20 -9.07
N GLY A 59 -28.97 -12.48 -8.83
CA GLY A 59 -28.05 -13.58 -9.07
C GLY A 59 -27.59 -13.63 -10.53
N ALA A 60 -28.53 -13.57 -11.48
CA ALA A 60 -28.21 -13.56 -12.90
C ALA A 60 -27.32 -12.36 -13.31
N ALA A 61 -27.68 -11.14 -12.89
CA ALA A 61 -26.89 -9.95 -13.21
C ALA A 61 -25.50 -9.96 -12.55
N SER A 62 -25.42 -10.46 -11.31
CA SER A 62 -24.16 -10.58 -10.58
C SER A 62 -23.24 -11.64 -11.18
N SER A 63 -23.78 -12.80 -11.57
CA SER A 63 -23.05 -13.85 -12.27
C SER A 63 -22.52 -13.35 -13.61
N ALA A 64 -23.32 -12.60 -14.38
CA ALA A 64 -22.86 -12.01 -15.64
C ALA A 64 -21.69 -11.04 -15.42
N ALA A 65 -21.74 -10.20 -14.38
CA ALA A 65 -20.64 -9.28 -14.06
C ALA A 65 -19.36 -10.02 -13.60
N VAL A 66 -19.49 -11.06 -12.77
CA VAL A 66 -18.36 -11.90 -12.34
C VAL A 66 -17.72 -12.60 -13.54
N LEU A 67 -18.53 -13.21 -14.41
CA LEU A 67 -18.06 -13.87 -15.63
C LEU A 67 -17.36 -12.88 -16.56
N GLY A 68 -17.91 -11.67 -16.74
CA GLY A 68 -17.28 -10.62 -17.54
C GLY A 68 -15.95 -10.11 -16.96
N THR A 69 -15.75 -10.19 -15.65
CA THR A 69 -14.50 -9.79 -14.97
C THR A 69 -13.47 -10.92 -14.94
N LEU A 70 -13.88 -12.16 -15.18
CA LEU A 70 -13.03 -13.35 -15.03
C LEU A 70 -11.71 -13.28 -15.82
N PRO A 71 -11.67 -12.83 -17.09
CA PRO A 71 -10.39 -12.71 -17.82
C PRO A 71 -9.38 -11.80 -17.12
N LEU A 72 -9.82 -10.68 -16.55
CA LEU A 72 -8.98 -9.76 -15.79
C LEU A 72 -8.44 -10.41 -14.50
N ILE A 73 -9.28 -11.16 -13.79
CA ILE A 73 -8.88 -11.87 -12.56
C ILE A 73 -7.80 -12.93 -12.88
N LEU A 74 -8.01 -13.70 -13.94
CA LEU A 74 -7.05 -14.72 -14.39
C LEU A 74 -5.72 -14.10 -14.82
N ALA A 75 -5.76 -13.00 -15.59
CA ALA A 75 -4.57 -12.25 -15.96
C ALA A 75 -3.84 -11.65 -14.75
N SER A 76 -4.58 -11.18 -13.73
CA SER A 76 -4.00 -10.59 -12.51
C SER A 76 -3.22 -11.62 -11.68
N LYS A 77 -3.57 -12.91 -11.75
CA LYS A 77 -2.91 -13.98 -10.98
C LYS A 77 -1.42 -14.11 -11.32
N SER A 78 -1.03 -13.91 -12.57
CA SER A 78 0.38 -13.94 -12.99
C SER A 78 1.18 -12.74 -12.48
N GLN A 79 0.51 -11.70 -11.97
CA GLN A 79 1.10 -10.44 -11.51
C GLN A 79 1.08 -10.29 -9.98
N THR A 80 0.80 -11.37 -9.24
CA THR A 80 0.78 -11.36 -7.76
C THR A 80 2.06 -10.82 -7.13
N GLY A 81 3.20 -10.97 -7.79
CA GLY A 81 4.47 -10.36 -7.36
C GLY A 81 4.42 -8.83 -7.22
N GLN A 82 3.54 -8.13 -7.94
CA GLN A 82 3.40 -6.66 -7.84
C GLN A 82 2.77 -6.20 -6.51
N VAL A 83 2.06 -7.10 -5.81
CA VAL A 83 1.42 -6.81 -4.52
C VAL A 83 2.10 -7.55 -3.36
N ALA A 84 3.18 -8.29 -3.61
CA ALA A 84 3.88 -9.06 -2.58
C ALA A 84 4.56 -8.19 -1.51
N TRP A 85 4.66 -6.88 -1.73
CA TRP A 85 5.15 -5.91 -0.75
C TRP A 85 4.14 -5.62 0.37
N ILE A 86 2.87 -5.99 0.20
CA ILE A 86 1.82 -5.71 1.19
C ILE A 86 2.13 -6.48 2.48
N PRO A 87 2.30 -5.79 3.63
CA PRO A 87 2.62 -6.46 4.87
C PRO A 87 1.41 -7.27 5.38
N PRO A 88 1.64 -8.31 6.21
CA PRO A 88 0.57 -8.96 6.95
C PRO A 88 -0.24 -7.96 7.79
N VAL A 89 -1.49 -8.34 8.09
CA VAL A 89 -2.40 -7.54 8.92
C VAL A 89 -1.72 -7.23 10.27
N HIS A 90 -1.65 -5.95 10.62
CA HIS A 90 -1.05 -5.49 11.86
C HIS A 90 -2.09 -4.76 12.74
N ARG A 91 -1.71 -4.48 14.00
CA ARG A 91 -2.61 -3.85 15.00
C ARG A 91 -3.21 -2.53 14.52
N GLY A 92 -2.44 -1.73 13.78
CA GLY A 92 -2.90 -0.47 13.19
C GLY A 92 -4.01 -0.67 12.15
N THR A 93 -3.90 -1.71 11.31
CA THR A 93 -4.95 -2.09 10.36
C THR A 93 -6.25 -2.45 11.08
N LEU A 94 -6.15 -3.27 12.12
CA LEU A 94 -7.30 -3.72 12.92
C LEU A 94 -7.96 -2.54 13.65
N LEU A 95 -7.16 -1.64 14.22
CA LEU A 95 -7.67 -0.44 14.89
C LEU A 95 -8.40 0.48 13.91
N GLY A 96 -7.82 0.75 12.74
CA GLY A 96 -8.45 1.59 11.71
C GLY A 96 -9.78 1.01 11.21
N LEU A 97 -9.83 -0.31 11.01
CA LEU A 97 -11.07 -1.00 10.65
C LEU A 97 -12.10 -0.92 11.79
N LEU A 98 -11.70 -1.23 13.03
CA LEU A 98 -12.57 -1.18 14.19
C LEU A 98 -13.20 0.22 14.35
N LEU A 99 -12.40 1.28 14.29
CA LEU A 99 -12.89 2.66 14.38
C LEU A 99 -13.87 2.99 13.26
N THR A 100 -13.61 2.51 12.03
CA THR A 100 -14.51 2.70 10.89
C THR A 100 -15.86 2.00 11.13
N LEU A 101 -15.86 0.77 11.62
CA LEU A 101 -17.07 0.01 11.92
C LEU A 101 -17.84 0.61 13.10
N LEU A 102 -17.15 1.05 14.15
CA LEU A 102 -17.76 1.73 15.30
C LEU A 102 -18.40 3.06 14.89
N ALA A 103 -17.75 3.84 14.04
CA ALA A 103 -18.33 5.06 13.47
C ALA A 103 -19.60 4.76 12.67
N GLY A 104 -19.58 3.71 11.84
CA GLY A 104 -20.76 3.23 11.12
C GLY A 104 -21.89 2.80 12.06
N ALA A 105 -21.57 2.02 13.10
CA ALA A 105 -22.53 1.56 14.10
C ALA A 105 -23.15 2.73 14.88
N LEU A 106 -22.34 3.71 15.29
CA LEU A 106 -22.81 4.94 15.93
C LEU A 106 -23.73 5.73 15.01
N CYS A 107 -23.38 5.89 13.74
CA CYS A 107 -24.24 6.55 12.75
C CYS A 107 -25.58 5.81 12.57
N ALA A 108 -25.55 4.47 12.48
CA ALA A 108 -26.76 3.65 12.42
C ALA A 108 -27.62 3.81 13.68
N TRP A 109 -27.01 3.91 14.86
CA TRP A 109 -27.70 4.16 16.12
C TRP A 109 -28.33 5.55 16.17
N LEU A 110 -27.61 6.59 15.76
CA LEU A 110 -28.13 7.96 15.66
C LEU A 110 -29.27 8.08 14.63
N ALA A 111 -29.24 7.27 13.57
CA ALA A 111 -30.29 7.21 12.56
C ALA A 111 -31.61 6.61 13.07
N ARG A 112 -31.60 5.91 14.22
CA ARG A 112 -32.82 5.31 14.80
C ARG A 112 -33.86 6.39 15.10
N PRO A 113 -35.12 6.20 14.69
CA PRO A 113 -36.19 7.14 15.02
C PRO A 113 -36.37 7.20 16.54
N GLY A 114 -36.44 8.41 17.10
CA GLY A 114 -37.03 8.57 18.43
C GLY A 114 -38.50 8.16 18.38
N LYS A 115 -39.12 7.86 19.54
CA LYS A 115 -40.53 7.43 19.64
C LYS A 115 -41.51 8.37 18.90
N ALA A 116 -41.15 9.63 18.67
CA ALA A 116 -41.99 10.69 18.12
C ALA A 116 -41.92 10.91 16.60
N LEU A 117 -41.29 10.02 15.82
CA LEU A 117 -40.97 10.33 14.42
C LEU A 117 -41.95 9.73 13.40
N ALA A 118 -42.71 10.61 12.73
CA ALA A 118 -43.73 10.33 11.72
C ALA A 118 -43.18 10.03 10.29
N ALA A 119 -41.91 9.63 10.14
CA ALA A 119 -41.46 9.04 8.88
C ALA A 119 -41.73 7.53 8.91
N PRO A 120 -42.13 6.89 7.79
CA PRO A 120 -42.30 5.45 7.77
C PRO A 120 -41.02 4.77 8.25
N ARG A 121 -41.09 4.03 9.36
CA ARG A 121 -39.96 3.25 9.91
C ARG A 121 -39.28 2.38 8.84
N ARG A 122 -40.03 1.97 7.82
CA ARG A 122 -39.61 1.18 6.65
C ARG A 122 -38.45 1.80 5.87
N ASP A 123 -38.49 3.08 5.52
CA ASP A 123 -37.50 3.67 4.60
C ASP A 123 -36.12 3.84 5.25
N ARG A 124 -36.10 4.10 6.56
CA ARG A 124 -34.85 4.27 7.32
C ARG A 124 -34.19 2.95 7.65
N ALA A 125 -34.99 1.97 8.06
CA ALA A 125 -34.54 0.60 8.26
C ALA A 125 -34.03 -0.01 6.95
N ALA A 126 -34.66 0.33 5.81
CA ALA A 126 -34.18 -0.09 4.49
C ALA A 126 -32.79 0.48 4.16
N LEU A 127 -32.55 1.78 4.41
CA LEU A 127 -31.24 2.39 4.14
C LEU A 127 -30.12 1.77 4.99
N THR A 128 -30.32 1.64 6.31
CA THR A 128 -29.31 1.04 7.19
C THR A 128 -29.03 -0.43 6.85
N THR A 129 -30.05 -1.16 6.38
CA THR A 129 -29.94 -2.56 5.94
C THR A 129 -29.13 -2.73 4.65
N VAL A 130 -28.98 -1.67 3.85
CA VAL A 130 -28.07 -1.64 2.68
C VAL A 130 -26.68 -1.14 3.11
N ALA A 131 -26.66 -0.02 3.83
CA ALA A 131 -25.43 0.71 4.12
C ALA A 131 -24.50 0.00 5.11
N ALA A 132 -25.05 -0.69 6.12
CA ALA A 132 -24.24 -1.41 7.09
C ALA A 132 -23.54 -2.65 6.48
N PRO A 133 -24.22 -3.53 5.72
CA PRO A 133 -23.52 -4.60 5.00
C PRO A 133 -22.50 -4.06 3.99
N LEU A 134 -22.83 -2.98 3.27
CA LEU A 134 -21.90 -2.38 2.30
C LEU A 134 -20.61 -1.85 2.97
N LEU A 135 -20.72 -1.31 4.18
CA LEU A 135 -19.55 -0.89 4.95
C LEU A 135 -18.77 -2.07 5.52
N ALA A 136 -19.45 -3.03 6.16
CA ALA A 136 -18.79 -4.05 6.95
C ALA A 136 -18.30 -5.24 6.12
N VAL A 137 -19.16 -5.81 5.27
CA VAL A 137 -18.91 -7.09 4.61
C VAL A 137 -17.68 -7.06 3.71
N PRO A 138 -17.48 -6.07 2.81
CA PRO A 138 -16.29 -6.06 1.96
C PRO A 138 -14.99 -5.95 2.74
N GLN A 139 -14.97 -5.15 3.82
CA GLN A 139 -13.77 -4.98 4.64
C GLN A 139 -13.47 -6.25 5.43
N LEU A 140 -14.47 -6.87 6.05
CA LEU A 140 -14.30 -8.10 6.83
C LEU A 140 -13.87 -9.27 5.95
N LEU A 141 -14.44 -9.41 4.74
CA LEU A 141 -14.04 -10.44 3.80
C LEU A 141 -12.62 -10.22 3.29
N LEU A 142 -12.26 -9.00 2.91
CA LEU A 142 -10.90 -8.69 2.47
C LEU A 142 -9.89 -8.91 3.61
N LEU A 143 -10.26 -8.59 4.85
CA LEU A 143 -9.44 -8.85 6.03
C LEU A 143 -9.24 -10.35 6.22
N ALA A 144 -10.31 -11.14 6.16
CA ALA A 144 -10.26 -12.59 6.30
C ALA A 144 -9.39 -13.23 5.21
N THR A 145 -9.53 -12.82 3.95
CA THR A 145 -8.65 -13.25 2.86
C THR A 145 -7.19 -12.86 3.13
N SER A 146 -6.97 -11.68 3.71
CA SER A 146 -5.64 -11.17 4.03
C SER A 146 -4.91 -11.90 5.16
N LEU A 147 -5.60 -12.77 5.91
CA LEU A 147 -4.96 -13.66 6.88
C LEU A 147 -4.18 -14.78 6.20
N ALA A 148 -4.64 -15.25 5.03
CA ALA A 148 -3.94 -16.26 4.24
C ALA A 148 -3.01 -15.64 3.19
N HIS A 149 -3.46 -14.56 2.54
CA HIS A 149 -2.72 -13.88 1.49
C HIS A 149 -2.71 -12.38 1.74
N PRO A 150 -1.63 -11.78 2.28
CA PRO A 150 -1.58 -10.36 2.61
C PRO A 150 -1.96 -9.47 1.41
N VAL A 151 -3.19 -8.96 1.44
CA VAL A 151 -3.75 -8.10 0.38
C VAL A 151 -4.60 -6.97 0.95
N TYR A 152 -4.75 -6.88 2.27
CA TYR A 152 -5.57 -5.84 2.86
C TYR A 152 -4.89 -4.47 2.77
N LEU A 153 -5.50 -3.58 1.99
CA LEU A 153 -5.19 -2.16 1.98
C LEU A 153 -6.48 -1.37 1.91
N THR A 154 -6.55 -0.28 2.68
CA THR A 154 -7.75 0.57 2.77
C THR A 154 -8.25 1.03 1.39
N ARG A 155 -7.33 1.28 0.45
CA ARG A 155 -7.66 1.69 -0.92
C ARG A 155 -8.40 0.61 -1.73
N TYR A 156 -8.18 -0.68 -1.47
CA TYR A 156 -8.88 -1.75 -2.18
C TYR A 156 -10.33 -1.88 -1.71
N ALA A 157 -10.58 -1.56 -0.44
CA ALA A 157 -11.91 -1.54 0.16
C ALA A 157 -12.60 -0.15 0.09
N LEU A 158 -12.05 0.82 -0.65
CA LEU A 158 -12.53 2.21 -0.64
C LEU A 158 -14.03 2.33 -0.98
N PHE A 159 -14.53 1.51 -1.91
CA PHE A 159 -15.95 1.49 -2.29
C PHE A 159 -16.89 1.15 -1.12
N SER A 160 -16.43 0.42 -0.10
CA SER A 160 -17.23 0.11 1.10
C SER A 160 -17.57 1.35 1.93
N TYR A 161 -16.76 2.42 1.83
CA TYR A 161 -17.02 3.70 2.51
C TYR A 161 -18.27 4.42 1.98
N LEU A 162 -18.82 4.02 0.84
CA LEU A 162 -20.17 4.43 0.42
C LEU A 162 -21.21 4.06 1.47
N GLY A 163 -21.08 2.89 2.12
CA GLY A 163 -21.92 2.50 3.25
C GLY A 163 -21.80 3.47 4.42
N LEU A 164 -20.57 3.88 4.77
CA LEU A 164 -20.35 4.88 5.81
C LEU A 164 -20.97 6.24 5.46
N ALA A 165 -20.80 6.72 4.21
CA ALA A 165 -21.39 7.97 3.75
C ALA A 165 -22.93 7.98 3.86
N LEU A 166 -23.57 6.88 3.47
CA LEU A 166 -25.02 6.70 3.62
C LEU A 166 -25.45 6.70 5.09
N LEU A 167 -24.70 6.03 5.97
CA LEU A 167 -24.96 6.02 7.41
C LEU A 167 -24.78 7.40 8.04
N ILE A 168 -23.76 8.17 7.65
CA ILE A 168 -23.57 9.56 8.09
C ILE A 168 -24.76 10.41 7.69
N GLY A 169 -25.23 10.32 6.43
CA GLY A 169 -26.43 11.04 5.98
C GLY A 169 -27.67 10.66 6.79
N ALA A 170 -27.85 9.37 7.08
CA ALA A 170 -28.95 8.88 7.92
C ALA A 170 -28.87 9.42 9.36
N ALA A 171 -27.67 9.47 9.94
CA ALA A 171 -27.39 10.00 11.26
C ALA A 171 -27.67 11.50 11.33
N ILE A 172 -27.20 12.29 10.35
CA ILE A 172 -27.47 13.73 10.27
C ILE A 172 -28.96 13.99 10.21
N ARG A 173 -29.72 13.25 9.39
CA ARG A 173 -31.18 13.37 9.35
C ARG A 173 -31.83 13.02 10.70
N GLY A 174 -31.30 12.03 11.42
CA GLY A 174 -31.75 11.68 12.78
C GLY A 174 -31.47 12.79 13.79
N LEU A 175 -30.27 13.37 13.75
CA LEU A 175 -29.84 14.45 14.63
C LEU A 175 -30.58 15.77 14.35
N ALA A 176 -30.73 16.14 13.07
CA ALA A 176 -31.49 17.31 12.63
C ALA A 176 -32.89 17.33 13.24
N PHE A 177 -33.56 16.17 13.23
CA PHE A 177 -34.86 16.02 13.87
C PHE A 177 -34.80 16.24 15.39
N ARG A 178 -33.86 15.61 16.09
CA ARG A 178 -33.71 15.74 17.56
C ARG A 178 -33.41 17.18 17.98
N LEU A 179 -32.60 17.89 17.18
CA LEU A 179 -32.21 19.27 17.40
C LEU A 179 -33.21 20.29 16.82
N ARG A 180 -34.29 19.84 16.15
CA ARG A 180 -35.26 20.70 15.45
C ARG A 180 -34.61 21.68 14.46
N THR A 181 -33.55 21.24 13.77
CA THR A 181 -32.83 22.03 12.77
C THR A 181 -33.02 21.47 11.36
N PRO A 182 -32.94 22.29 10.31
CA PRO A 182 -33.03 21.79 8.95
C PRO A 182 -31.77 20.97 8.61
N PRO A 183 -31.89 19.75 8.05
CA PRO A 183 -30.77 18.84 7.86
C PRO A 183 -29.66 19.42 6.97
N ARG A 184 -30.02 20.29 6.01
CA ARG A 184 -29.05 21.00 5.16
C ARG A 184 -28.01 21.79 5.97
N ARG A 185 -28.40 22.41 7.10
CA ARG A 185 -27.47 23.19 7.93
C ARG A 185 -26.45 22.28 8.59
N LEU A 186 -26.89 21.12 9.10
CA LEU A 186 -25.98 20.13 9.67
C LEU A 186 -25.08 19.50 8.62
N ILE A 187 -25.59 19.21 7.41
CA ILE A 187 -24.75 18.71 6.30
C ILE A 187 -23.66 19.72 5.98
N VAL A 188 -24.01 20.99 5.73
CA VAL A 188 -23.04 22.05 5.42
C VAL A 188 -22.02 22.20 6.54
N ALA A 189 -22.48 22.25 7.80
CA ALA A 189 -21.58 22.38 8.95
C ALA A 189 -20.62 21.19 9.09
N VAL A 190 -21.12 19.95 9.00
CA VAL A 190 -20.30 18.73 9.10
C VAL A 190 -19.32 18.65 7.94
N THR A 191 -19.74 18.94 6.70
CA THR A 191 -18.86 18.95 5.54
C THR A 191 -17.80 20.04 5.65
N ALA A 192 -18.16 21.25 6.08
CA ALA A 192 -17.20 22.33 6.28
C ALA A 192 -16.18 22.00 7.40
N LEU A 193 -16.64 21.46 8.53
CA LEU A 193 -15.76 21.02 9.62
C LEU A 193 -14.85 19.87 9.19
N ALA A 194 -15.37 18.89 8.45
CA ALA A 194 -14.56 17.80 7.91
C ALA A 194 -13.52 18.33 6.91
N PHE A 195 -13.89 19.26 6.04
CA PHE A 195 -12.97 19.88 5.10
C PHE A 195 -11.87 20.66 5.83
N LEU A 196 -12.23 21.57 6.74
CA LEU A 196 -11.26 22.38 7.50
C LEU A 196 -10.36 21.51 8.39
N GLY A 197 -10.92 20.50 9.06
CA GLY A 197 -10.17 19.59 9.91
C GLY A 197 -9.22 18.67 9.14
N LEU A 198 -9.60 18.26 7.91
CA LEU A 198 -8.76 17.40 7.07
C LEU A 198 -7.84 18.19 6.15
N LEU A 199 -8.05 19.49 5.94
CA LEU A 199 -7.26 20.31 5.01
C LEU A 199 -5.75 20.26 5.31
N PRO A 200 -5.27 20.44 6.56
CA PRO A 200 -3.84 20.34 6.86
C PRO A 200 -3.26 18.96 6.53
N VAL A 201 -4.03 17.89 6.79
CA VAL A 201 -3.64 16.51 6.46
C VAL A 201 -3.59 16.31 4.94
N GLN A 202 -4.55 16.86 4.20
CA GLN A 202 -4.58 16.78 2.75
C GLN A 202 -3.44 17.57 2.10
N LEU A 203 -3.05 18.71 2.68
CA LEU A 203 -1.90 19.49 2.23
C LEU A 203 -0.59 18.77 2.54
N SER A 204 -0.42 18.22 3.76
CA SER A 204 0.79 17.50 4.13
C SER A 204 1.01 16.25 3.28
N LEU A 205 -0.05 15.49 2.97
CA LEU A 205 0.03 14.33 2.07
C LEU A 205 0.39 14.68 0.62
N ARG A 206 0.13 15.92 0.19
CA ARG A 206 0.45 16.39 -1.18
C ARG A 206 1.76 17.17 -1.27
N ALA A 207 2.32 17.59 -0.14
CA ALA A 207 3.65 18.18 -0.08
C ALA A 207 4.72 17.14 -0.47
N PRO A 208 5.89 17.57 -1.00
CA PRO A 208 6.99 16.67 -1.31
C PRO A 208 7.39 15.78 -0.12
N ALA A 209 7.47 16.35 1.08
CA ALA A 209 7.77 15.64 2.32
C ALA A 209 6.70 14.60 2.74
N GLY A 210 5.50 14.65 2.15
CA GLY A 210 4.45 13.63 2.35
C GLY A 210 4.69 12.35 1.54
N ARG A 211 5.71 12.33 0.67
CA ARG A 211 6.11 11.15 -0.11
C ARG A 211 7.14 10.35 0.68
N ILE A 212 6.87 9.04 0.78
CA ILE A 212 7.75 8.11 1.49
C ILE A 212 9.04 7.88 0.71
N ASP A 213 9.00 7.94 -0.62
CA ASP A 213 10.13 7.68 -1.51
C ASP A 213 10.45 8.93 -2.36
N ASP A 214 11.69 9.44 -2.28
CA ASP A 214 12.21 10.43 -3.23
C ASP A 214 13.16 9.79 -4.25
N VAL A 215 12.60 9.43 -5.39
CA VAL A 215 13.32 8.79 -6.50
C VAL A 215 14.29 9.76 -7.18
N LEU A 216 13.96 11.05 -7.22
CA LEU A 216 14.79 12.04 -7.92
C LEU A 216 16.03 12.40 -7.09
N ALA A 217 15.86 12.66 -5.80
CA ALA A 217 16.99 12.91 -4.89
C ALA A 217 17.95 11.70 -4.83
N THR A 218 17.39 10.48 -4.87
CA THR A 218 18.18 9.25 -4.96
C THR A 218 19.00 9.20 -6.26
N ALA A 219 18.41 9.57 -7.40
CA ALA A 219 19.11 9.62 -8.68
C ALA A 219 20.23 10.67 -8.70
N GLU A 220 19.99 11.86 -8.14
CA GLU A 220 21.02 12.90 -7.97
C GLU A 220 22.18 12.40 -7.11
N THR A 221 21.88 11.73 -5.99
CA THR A 221 22.90 11.12 -5.13
C THR A 221 23.73 10.09 -5.89
N VAL A 222 23.09 9.21 -6.68
CA VAL A 222 23.80 8.25 -7.53
C VAL A 222 24.70 8.97 -8.55
N ALA A 223 24.19 10.01 -9.21
CA ALA A 223 24.94 10.78 -10.20
C ALA A 223 26.18 11.48 -9.59
N MET A 224 26.10 11.93 -8.34
CA MET A 224 27.21 12.55 -7.61
C MET A 224 28.30 11.56 -7.23
N VAL A 225 27.93 10.31 -6.85
CA VAL A 225 28.89 9.35 -6.31
C VAL A 225 29.38 8.33 -7.32
N ARG A 226 28.71 8.14 -8.47
CA ARG A 226 29.09 7.13 -9.47
C ARG A 226 30.47 7.35 -10.06
N GLU A 227 31.16 6.25 -10.36
CA GLU A 227 32.34 6.22 -11.23
C GLU A 227 32.05 5.32 -12.44
N ALA A 228 32.73 5.58 -13.57
CA ALA A 228 32.57 4.76 -14.77
C ALA A 228 33.02 3.31 -14.51
N GLY A 229 32.18 2.35 -14.87
CA GLY A 229 32.44 0.92 -14.65
C GLY A 229 32.02 0.41 -13.27
N ASP A 230 31.41 1.25 -12.43
CA ASP A 230 30.80 0.79 -11.18
C ASP A 230 29.63 -0.18 -11.47
N GLY A 231 29.50 -1.17 -10.60
CA GLY A 231 28.30 -2.01 -10.56
C GLY A 231 27.19 -1.33 -9.78
N VAL A 232 25.94 -1.52 -10.19
CA VAL A 232 24.76 -1.10 -9.42
C VAL A 232 23.91 -2.31 -9.04
N LEU A 233 23.37 -2.28 -7.82
CA LEU A 233 22.43 -3.25 -7.29
C LEU A 233 21.20 -2.55 -6.71
N TYR A 234 20.03 -3.11 -6.98
CA TYR A 234 18.76 -2.66 -6.42
C TYR A 234 18.26 -3.69 -5.41
N ILE A 235 17.96 -3.25 -4.20
CA ILE A 235 17.43 -4.12 -3.14
C ILE A 235 16.23 -3.46 -2.44
N PRO A 236 15.00 -3.95 -2.66
CA PRO A 236 14.61 -4.99 -3.62
C PRO A 236 14.78 -4.55 -5.08
N ALA A 237 14.63 -5.49 -6.02
CA ALA A 237 14.70 -5.25 -7.46
C ALA A 237 13.80 -4.09 -7.96
N ALA A 238 12.68 -3.82 -7.26
CA ALA A 238 11.77 -2.73 -7.57
C ALA A 238 12.39 -1.33 -7.48
N ARG A 239 13.49 -1.18 -6.72
CA ARG A 239 14.22 0.10 -6.59
C ARG A 239 14.95 0.52 -7.88
N ARG A 240 14.93 -0.34 -8.91
CA ARG A 240 15.36 -0.02 -10.28
C ARG A 240 14.51 1.08 -10.92
N ASP A 241 13.30 1.33 -10.39
CA ASP A 241 12.47 2.50 -10.71
C ASP A 241 13.28 3.81 -10.78
N THR A 242 14.26 3.98 -9.89
CA THR A 242 15.19 5.12 -9.87
C THR A 242 15.95 5.31 -11.18
N ALA A 243 16.49 4.24 -11.74
CA ALA A 243 17.20 4.30 -13.02
C ALA A 243 16.25 4.41 -14.22
N LEU A 244 15.03 3.86 -14.11
CA LEU A 244 14.03 3.97 -15.16
C LEU A 244 13.47 5.39 -15.29
N VAL A 245 13.32 6.10 -14.17
CA VAL A 245 12.88 7.50 -14.15
C VAL A 245 14.00 8.45 -14.56
N SER A 246 15.24 8.18 -14.14
CA SER A 246 16.41 9.06 -14.38
C SER A 246 17.60 8.30 -14.99
N PRO A 247 17.51 7.84 -16.26
CA PRO A 247 18.53 6.97 -16.86
C PRO A 247 19.91 7.62 -16.99
N THR A 248 19.96 8.94 -17.20
CA THR A 248 21.22 9.70 -17.31
C THR A 248 22.05 9.64 -16.03
N ALA A 249 21.40 9.61 -14.86
CA ALA A 249 22.07 9.49 -13.57
C ALA A 249 22.82 8.16 -13.39
N PHE A 250 22.44 7.12 -14.16
CA PHE A 250 23.02 5.77 -14.08
C PHE A 250 23.92 5.45 -15.29
N THR A 251 24.24 6.44 -16.13
CA THR A 251 25.10 6.23 -17.29
C THR A 251 26.48 5.70 -16.87
N GLY A 252 26.97 4.67 -17.56
CA GLY A 252 28.26 4.02 -17.26
C GLY A 252 28.24 3.08 -16.06
N LEU A 253 27.08 2.88 -15.41
CA LEU A 253 26.87 1.83 -14.42
C LEU A 253 26.42 0.53 -15.08
N ARG A 254 26.83 -0.60 -14.48
CA ARG A 254 26.36 -1.92 -14.89
C ARG A 254 25.43 -2.51 -13.83
N ASP A 255 24.17 -2.76 -14.15
CA ASP A 255 23.29 -3.53 -13.27
C ASP A 255 23.84 -4.96 -13.14
N LEU A 256 24.28 -5.32 -11.94
CA LEU A 256 24.92 -6.61 -11.67
C LEU A 256 23.92 -7.76 -11.50
N ALA A 257 22.64 -7.44 -11.28
CA ALA A 257 21.60 -8.43 -11.03
C ALA A 257 20.68 -8.67 -12.24
N LEU A 258 20.59 -7.72 -13.18
CA LEU A 258 19.71 -7.78 -14.34
C LEU A 258 20.18 -8.83 -15.36
N ALA A 259 19.30 -9.78 -15.70
CA ALA A 259 19.54 -10.78 -16.74
C ALA A 259 18.77 -10.47 -18.03
N ARG A 260 17.55 -9.94 -17.92
CA ARG A 260 16.77 -9.42 -19.06
C ARG A 260 16.18 -8.07 -18.66
N ASP A 261 16.28 -7.09 -19.53
CA ASP A 261 15.78 -5.74 -19.27
C ASP A 261 14.23 -5.68 -19.29
N PRO A 262 13.64 -4.58 -18.81
CA PRO A 262 12.18 -4.41 -18.78
C PRO A 262 11.48 -4.59 -20.13
N LEU A 263 12.08 -4.09 -21.22
CA LEU A 263 11.46 -4.14 -22.55
C LEU A 263 11.48 -5.56 -23.09
N ASP A 264 12.64 -6.23 -23.06
CA ASP A 264 12.81 -7.60 -23.56
C ASP A 264 11.99 -8.64 -22.78
N SER A 265 11.83 -8.41 -21.47
CA SER A 265 11.09 -9.32 -20.61
C SER A 265 9.59 -9.04 -20.55
N GLY A 266 9.13 -7.88 -21.02
CA GLY A 266 7.75 -7.42 -20.84
C GLY A 266 7.36 -7.24 -19.37
N THR A 267 8.34 -6.92 -18.50
CA THR A 267 8.11 -6.74 -17.06
C THR A 267 8.53 -5.34 -16.61
N MET A 268 7.87 -4.79 -15.58
CA MET A 268 8.11 -3.40 -15.15
C MET A 268 9.56 -3.11 -14.74
N ASN A 269 10.24 -4.08 -14.14
CA ASN A 269 11.59 -3.89 -13.58
C ASN A 269 12.65 -4.76 -14.28
N GLY A 270 12.29 -5.55 -15.29
CA GLY A 270 13.17 -6.58 -15.82
C GLY A 270 13.26 -7.82 -14.92
N VAL A 271 13.99 -8.83 -15.40
CA VAL A 271 14.15 -10.11 -14.72
C VAL A 271 15.58 -10.24 -14.23
N GLU A 272 15.74 -10.44 -12.93
CA GLU A 272 17.03 -10.71 -12.32
C GLU A 272 17.51 -12.14 -12.58
N GLY A 273 18.82 -12.29 -12.68
CA GLY A 273 19.49 -13.59 -12.80
C GLY A 273 19.28 -14.49 -11.58
N THR A 274 19.83 -15.70 -11.67
CA THR A 274 19.85 -16.63 -10.54
C THR A 274 20.76 -16.10 -9.43
N PRO A 275 20.56 -16.52 -8.17
CA PRO A 275 21.47 -16.16 -7.07
C PRO A 275 22.96 -16.40 -7.38
N ALA A 276 23.29 -17.50 -8.09
CA ALA A 276 24.65 -17.81 -8.49
C ALA A 276 25.20 -16.81 -9.52
N GLN A 277 24.40 -16.44 -10.53
CA GLN A 277 24.78 -15.44 -11.52
C GLN A 277 25.02 -14.06 -10.86
N ILE A 278 24.15 -13.66 -9.94
CA ILE A 278 24.29 -12.41 -9.19
C ILE A 278 25.59 -12.43 -8.36
N ALA A 279 25.85 -13.51 -7.62
CA ALA A 279 27.06 -13.63 -6.81
C ALA A 279 28.36 -13.61 -7.64
N ALA A 280 28.34 -14.24 -8.83
CA ALA A 280 29.45 -14.22 -9.77
C ALA A 280 29.71 -12.79 -10.30
N ALA A 281 28.65 -12.09 -10.74
CA ALA A 281 28.76 -10.71 -11.21
C ALA A 281 29.25 -9.76 -10.12
N MET A 282 28.74 -9.90 -8.89
CA MET A 282 29.22 -9.15 -7.73
C MET A 282 30.69 -9.39 -7.46
N SER A 283 31.17 -10.63 -7.54
CA SER A 283 32.59 -10.96 -7.26
C SER A 283 33.57 -10.32 -8.24
N ALA A 284 33.13 -10.00 -9.46
CA ALA A 284 33.94 -9.32 -10.47
C ALA A 284 33.96 -7.78 -10.30
N ALA A 285 33.05 -7.22 -9.49
CA ALA A 285 32.90 -5.78 -9.34
C ALA A 285 33.97 -5.19 -8.40
N ARG A 286 34.63 -4.11 -8.85
CA ARG A 286 35.61 -3.36 -8.05
C ARG A 286 34.96 -2.38 -7.07
N ARG A 287 33.73 -1.99 -7.36
CA ARG A 287 32.92 -1.07 -6.57
C ARG A 287 31.45 -1.28 -6.92
N ILE A 288 30.60 -1.23 -5.90
CA ILE A 288 29.17 -1.48 -6.03
C ILE A 288 28.40 -0.33 -5.38
N LEU A 289 27.50 0.30 -6.13
CA LEU A 289 26.47 1.19 -5.62
C LEU A 289 25.23 0.35 -5.34
N VAL A 290 24.65 0.50 -4.15
CA VAL A 290 23.42 -0.16 -3.75
C VAL A 290 22.36 0.91 -3.56
N VAL A 291 21.25 0.78 -4.29
CA VAL A 291 20.03 1.57 -4.07
C VAL A 291 19.03 0.69 -3.34
N SER A 292 18.70 1.07 -2.10
CA SER A 292 17.77 0.34 -1.25
C SER A 292 16.77 1.25 -0.55
N ASP A 293 15.81 0.67 0.14
CA ASP A 293 14.98 1.42 1.08
C ASP A 293 15.79 1.77 2.35
N ASP A 294 15.43 2.88 3.00
CA ASP A 294 16.10 3.35 4.22
C ASP A 294 15.74 2.49 5.44
N SER A 295 14.48 2.12 5.61
CA SER A 295 14.13 1.07 6.57
C SER A 295 14.71 -0.26 6.08
N ALA A 296 15.53 -0.93 6.90
CA ALA A 296 16.19 -2.18 6.52
C ALA A 296 15.14 -3.20 6.01
N PRO A 297 15.14 -3.55 4.72
CA PRO A 297 14.20 -4.54 4.22
C PRO A 297 14.56 -5.89 4.81
N SER A 298 13.56 -6.64 5.28
CA SER A 298 13.76 -8.09 5.40
C SER A 298 14.01 -8.62 3.99
N ALA A 299 15.05 -9.43 3.80
CA ALA A 299 15.37 -9.95 2.48
C ALA A 299 14.24 -10.88 2.00
N HIS A 300 13.35 -10.35 1.15
CA HIS A 300 12.12 -11.03 0.76
C HIS A 300 12.35 -12.18 -0.23
N THR A 301 13.41 -12.12 -1.05
CA THR A 301 13.72 -13.13 -2.08
C THR A 301 15.09 -13.78 -1.87
N ASP A 302 15.32 -14.96 -2.44
CA ASP A 302 16.65 -15.61 -2.45
C ASP A 302 17.73 -14.76 -3.13
N ARG A 303 17.31 -13.96 -4.12
CA ARG A 303 18.18 -13.01 -4.82
C ARG A 303 18.62 -11.91 -3.87
N ASP A 304 17.68 -11.27 -3.16
CA ASP A 304 17.99 -10.22 -2.18
C ASP A 304 18.81 -10.75 -1.01
N ARG A 305 18.50 -11.97 -0.52
CA ARG A 305 19.32 -12.66 0.49
C ARG A 305 20.77 -12.83 0.02
N THR A 306 20.96 -13.19 -1.25
CA THR A 306 22.28 -13.39 -1.83
C THR A 306 23.04 -12.08 -2.01
N LYS A 307 22.38 -11.02 -2.49
CA LYS A 307 22.97 -9.67 -2.57
C LYS A 307 23.45 -9.20 -1.19
N TRP A 308 22.58 -9.26 -0.17
CA TRP A 308 22.95 -8.86 1.19
C TRP A 308 24.08 -9.71 1.79
N ARG A 309 24.04 -11.04 1.59
CA ARG A 309 25.10 -11.95 2.03
C ARG A 309 26.45 -11.56 1.43
N MET A 310 26.50 -11.36 0.11
CA MET A 310 27.72 -10.99 -0.61
C MET A 310 28.26 -9.64 -0.14
N LEU A 311 27.41 -8.62 0.02
CA LEU A 311 27.80 -7.31 0.55
C LEU A 311 28.42 -7.43 1.95
N ARG A 312 27.83 -8.25 2.83
CA ARG A 312 28.30 -8.46 4.21
C ARG A 312 29.64 -9.20 4.27
N GLU A 313 29.79 -10.26 3.47
CA GLU A 313 30.93 -11.17 3.55
C GLU A 313 32.15 -10.65 2.78
N ARG A 314 31.94 -10.04 1.61
CA ARG A 314 33.02 -9.73 0.65
C ARG A 314 33.28 -8.25 0.43
N PHE A 315 32.44 -7.36 0.95
CA PHE A 315 32.58 -5.92 0.74
C PHE A 315 32.66 -5.15 2.07
N VAL A 316 33.22 -3.94 2.00
CA VAL A 316 33.19 -2.93 3.06
C VAL A 316 32.38 -1.73 2.57
N ARG A 317 31.59 -1.16 3.48
CA ARG A 317 30.84 0.06 3.22
C ARG A 317 31.79 1.25 3.29
N CYS A 318 31.73 2.12 2.29
CA CYS A 318 32.58 3.30 2.18
C CYS A 318 31.80 4.62 2.26
N PHE A 319 30.53 4.60 1.89
CA PHE A 319 29.65 5.75 1.93
C PHE A 319 28.22 5.29 2.06
N GLU A 320 27.41 6.10 2.73
CA GLU A 320 25.98 5.88 2.88
C GLU A 320 25.32 7.24 3.00
N VAL A 321 24.29 7.45 2.19
CA VAL A 321 23.34 8.56 2.32
C VAL A 321 21.95 7.97 2.30
N SER A 322 21.15 8.39 3.27
CA SER A 322 19.75 8.07 3.39
C SER A 322 18.95 9.37 3.29
N GLU A 323 18.04 9.44 2.33
CA GLU A 323 17.16 10.58 2.12
C GLU A 323 15.76 10.08 1.78
N HIS A 324 14.76 10.60 2.49
CA HIS A 324 13.33 10.44 2.18
C HIS A 324 12.97 9.00 1.74
N GLY A 325 13.25 8.03 2.61
CA GLY A 325 12.90 6.61 2.48
C GLY A 325 13.78 5.77 1.54
N ARG A 326 14.75 6.37 0.85
CA ARG A 326 15.76 5.67 0.05
C ARG A 326 17.14 5.80 0.65
N ARG A 327 17.99 4.84 0.32
CA ARG A 327 19.39 4.78 0.73
C ARG A 327 20.26 4.45 -0.47
N VAL A 328 21.34 5.22 -0.62
CA VAL A 328 22.44 4.94 -1.55
C VAL A 328 23.68 4.60 -0.75
N THR A 329 24.18 3.37 -0.92
CA THR A 329 25.36 2.89 -0.21
C THR A 329 26.44 2.47 -1.21
N VAL A 330 27.68 2.93 -1.00
CA VAL A 330 28.83 2.53 -1.81
C VAL A 330 29.64 1.48 -1.08
N TYR A 331 29.92 0.39 -1.77
CA TYR A 331 30.71 -0.74 -1.31
C TYR A 331 31.97 -0.94 -2.14
N ARG A 332 33.05 -1.37 -1.49
CA ARG A 332 34.29 -1.84 -2.15
C ARG A 332 34.68 -3.23 -1.65
N PRO A 333 35.35 -4.07 -2.45
CA PRO A 333 35.82 -5.37 -2.02
C PRO A 333 36.65 -5.25 -0.73
N ARG A 334 36.44 -6.16 0.21
CA ARG A 334 37.32 -6.35 1.35
C ARG A 334 38.71 -6.70 0.83
N ALA A 335 39.73 -6.01 1.35
CA ALA A 335 41.10 -6.44 1.13
C ALA A 335 41.23 -7.90 1.60
N LYS A 336 41.79 -8.77 0.76
CA LYS A 336 42.20 -10.10 1.23
C LYS A 336 43.12 -9.88 2.43
N ARG A 337 42.88 -10.55 3.56
CA ARG A 337 43.82 -10.57 4.68
C ARG A 337 45.14 -11.15 4.16
N GLY A 338 46.02 -10.28 3.69
CA GLY A 338 47.42 -10.61 3.44
C GLY A 338 48.08 -10.86 4.78
N ARG A 339 48.92 -11.90 4.84
CA ARG A 339 49.84 -12.18 5.93
C ARG A 339 50.54 -10.88 6.32
N TRP A 340 50.37 -10.46 7.57
CA TRP A 340 51.00 -9.25 8.12
C TRP A 340 52.52 -9.40 7.99
N GLN A 341 53.16 -8.54 7.21
CA GLN A 341 54.61 -8.35 7.25
C GLN A 341 54.87 -6.98 7.88
N PRO A 342 55.55 -6.89 9.04
CA PRO A 342 55.88 -5.61 9.65
C PRO A 342 57.05 -4.97 8.90
N GLY A 343 56.75 -4.09 7.96
CA GLY A 343 57.69 -3.12 7.42
C GLY A 343 57.56 -1.80 8.18
N TRP A 344 58.26 -1.66 9.31
CA TRP A 344 58.42 -0.37 9.97
C TRP A 344 59.26 0.54 9.07
N SER A 345 58.68 1.61 8.53
CA SER A 345 59.45 2.81 8.18
C SER A 345 58.70 4.04 8.67
N GLN A 346 59.21 4.60 9.75
CA GLN A 346 58.79 5.89 10.28
C GLN A 346 59.22 6.99 9.31
N ARG A 347 58.28 7.55 8.54
CA ARG A 347 58.34 8.95 8.10
C ARG A 347 56.94 9.55 8.11
N ARG A 348 56.70 10.49 9.02
CA ARG A 348 55.52 11.36 9.03
C ARG A 348 55.65 12.39 7.90
N PRO A 349 54.64 12.59 7.04
CA PRO A 349 54.52 13.82 6.29
C PRO A 349 53.70 14.84 7.09
N ALA A 350 54.15 16.09 7.01
CA ALA A 350 53.56 17.26 7.63
C ALA A 350 52.18 17.60 7.04
N VAL A 351 51.38 18.28 7.87
CA VAL A 351 50.05 18.81 7.55
C VAL A 351 50.19 20.08 6.71
N ARG A 352 49.57 20.12 5.52
CA ARG A 352 48.85 21.31 4.98
C ARG A 352 48.03 21.00 3.71
N ASP A 353 46.83 21.57 3.72
CA ASP A 353 45.88 21.94 2.65
C ASP A 353 45.87 21.23 1.29
N THR A 354 44.71 20.69 0.92
CA THR A 354 43.85 21.26 -0.16
C THR A 354 42.57 20.43 -0.35
N LEU A 355 41.45 21.15 -0.52
CA LEU A 355 40.16 20.64 -0.97
C LEU A 355 40.29 19.98 -2.35
N GLY A 356 39.99 18.68 -2.43
CA GLY A 356 39.92 17.95 -3.69
C GLY A 356 40.03 16.44 -3.46
N ARG A 357 38.92 15.71 -3.59
CA ARG A 357 38.79 14.27 -3.29
C ARG A 357 39.11 13.89 -1.85
N ARG A 358 38.14 14.06 -0.94
CA ARG A 358 38.09 13.17 0.22
C ARG A 358 37.92 11.75 -0.32
N ARG A 359 38.97 10.93 -0.26
CA ARG A 359 38.81 9.48 -0.34
C ARG A 359 37.83 9.12 0.77
N MET A 360 36.62 8.71 0.39
CA MET A 360 35.63 8.15 1.31
C MET A 360 36.32 7.00 2.06
N ALA A 361 36.62 7.23 3.34
CA ALA A 361 37.31 6.26 4.19
C ALA A 361 36.34 5.11 4.44
N CYS A 362 36.68 3.91 3.97
CA CYS A 362 35.84 2.75 4.20
C CYS A 362 35.96 2.34 5.67
N SER A 363 34.83 2.17 6.36
CA SER A 363 34.83 1.69 7.73
C SER A 363 35.31 0.23 7.74
N GLY A 364 36.51 -0.01 8.26
CA GLY A 364 36.98 -1.35 8.59
C GLY A 364 36.14 -1.87 9.76
N GLY A 365 35.42 -2.98 9.55
CA GLY A 365 34.46 -3.49 10.53
C GLY A 365 35.09 -3.81 11.87
N ALA A 366 34.71 -3.05 12.89
CA ALA A 366 34.61 -3.44 14.29
C ALA A 366 33.81 -2.37 15.04
N GLU A 367 32.47 -2.41 14.94
CA GLU A 367 31.52 -2.00 15.99
C GLU A 367 30.10 -2.29 15.49
N ILE A 368 29.63 -3.49 15.81
CA ILE A 368 28.20 -3.74 16.03
C ILE A 368 28.07 -3.74 17.54
N SER A 369 27.68 -2.61 18.10
CA SER A 369 27.20 -2.49 19.48
C SER A 369 26.15 -1.41 19.48
N GLY A 370 24.90 -1.87 19.48
CA GLY A 370 23.69 -1.05 19.34
C GLY A 370 22.45 -1.92 19.19
N LEU A 371 22.46 -3.07 19.88
CA LEU A 371 21.33 -3.95 20.11
C LEU A 371 21.42 -4.30 21.59
N ASP A 372 20.81 -3.47 22.44
CA ASP A 372 20.15 -3.96 23.64
C ASP A 372 19.19 -2.93 24.26
N ALA A 373 18.00 -3.44 24.57
CA ALA A 373 17.03 -3.02 25.57
C ALA A 373 16.50 -1.57 25.59
N ARG A 374 15.32 -1.34 25.00
CA ARG A 374 14.25 -0.53 25.63
C ARG A 374 12.86 -1.08 25.33
N HIS A 375 12.49 -2.12 26.06
CA HIS A 375 11.11 -2.41 26.41
C HIS A 375 11.09 -3.16 27.72
N GLU A 376 10.92 -2.45 28.83
CA GLU A 376 10.25 -2.93 30.05
C GLU A 376 9.95 -1.77 31.01
N GLY A 377 8.71 -1.72 31.51
CA GLY A 377 8.23 -1.01 32.70
C GLY A 377 8.35 0.53 32.70
N GLY A 378 7.31 1.34 32.57
CA GLY A 378 5.97 1.15 33.13
C GLY A 378 5.97 1.52 34.61
N ASP A 379 5.87 2.83 34.87
CA ASP A 379 5.67 3.46 36.19
C ASP A 379 4.69 2.68 37.07
N ARG A 380 5.14 2.28 38.25
CA ARG A 380 4.27 2.06 39.41
C ARG A 380 4.58 3.16 40.43
N VAL A 381 3.73 4.18 40.42
CA VAL A 381 3.54 5.07 41.57
C VAL A 381 2.56 4.39 42.51
N GLY A 382 2.92 4.34 43.79
CA GLY A 382 2.18 3.65 44.84
C GLY A 382 0.91 4.36 45.31
N GLY A 383 0.20 3.67 46.20
CA GLY A 383 -0.94 4.20 46.95
C GLY A 383 -1.68 3.10 47.69
N ASP A 384 -1.17 2.70 48.85
CA ASP A 384 -1.98 2.19 49.97
C ASP A 384 -2.05 3.30 51.02
N ALA A 385 -3.23 3.93 51.12
CA ALA A 385 -3.84 4.57 52.30
C ALA A 385 -5.22 5.08 51.90
#